data_AF-A0A4Y8ZNZ0-F1
#
_entry.id   AF-A0A4Y8ZNZ0-F1
#
_cell.length_a   1.000
_cell.length_b   1.000
_cell.length_c   1.000
_cell.angle_alpha   90.00
_cell.angle_beta   90.00
_cell.angle_gamma   90.00
#
_symmetry.space_group_name_H-M   'P 1'
#
loop_
_entity.id
_entity.type
_entity.pdbx_description
1 polymer ?
#
loop_
_entity_poly.entity_id
_entity_poly.type
_entity_poly.pdbx_seq_one_letter_code
_entity_poly.pdbx_strand_id
1 'polypeptide(L)'
;MAAITLVLTSATSRGEATAGRSKATGASCTGAAITAEDHEETCHSPLARKPLGTYDEHLTSTRLREVVMDSPSRVTGWPNKHGLVGMSSPPDLYSLASKRRLEIAFRSRTKQSAAKLEGRGDFRTNARRSLNPYQTRPARLLTQISYRTDMIPPAAVYCAGFELAIWRCEALADHLIEWIADYALHEDELRVHHGNMYVRLKEAAARIYSSAIYAQRGEIGEIVLHAICREFFGTIPFAPRVFYLTSSNDVVKSFDMVHVRYPESGPELWLGEAKFYQDGVDGARAAVKSLTDHIERGFLQNEKLILGPQVSKSVPEYQRIRNLLSVQTSLDELFKTAIFPIGIASESVATSSAASICQEYASALHLEVAEMSKVIAASGLPQKVRIVLIHLPLGSKQKLADAFDARLKGLKP
;
A
#
# COMPACT_ATOMS: atom_id res chain seq x y z
N MET A 1 54.29 40.67 44.33
CA MET A 1 53.53 39.43 44.06
C MET A 1 53.95 39.00 42.65
N ALA A 2 54.61 37.86 42.39
CA ALA A 2 54.43 36.49 42.90
C ALA A 2 53.11 35.87 42.38
N ALA A 3 53.07 34.68 41.75
CA ALA A 3 54.13 33.70 41.44
C ALA A 3 53.73 32.77 40.24
N ILE A 4 54.64 32.10 39.51
CA ILE A 4 55.03 30.65 39.61
C ILE A 4 53.86 29.66 39.29
N THR A 5 53.97 28.64 38.40
CA THR A 5 55.12 28.14 37.60
C THR A 5 54.73 27.24 36.40
N LEU A 6 55.76 26.91 35.60
CA LEU A 6 55.90 25.86 34.55
C LEU A 6 55.39 24.43 34.94
N VAL A 7 55.38 23.39 34.09
CA VAL A 7 56.56 22.65 33.54
C VAL A 7 56.20 21.86 32.25
N LEU A 8 57.19 21.67 31.38
CA LEU A 8 57.19 20.82 30.17
C LEU A 8 58.08 19.57 30.36
N THR A 9 57.71 18.44 29.74
CA THR A 9 58.59 17.44 29.05
C THR A 9 57.67 16.34 28.45
N SER A 10 57.81 15.75 27.25
CA SER A 10 58.86 15.54 26.22
C SER A 10 59.71 14.27 26.37
N ALA A 11 59.49 13.26 25.50
CA ALA A 11 60.44 12.19 25.16
C ALA A 11 60.07 11.49 23.82
N THR A 12 61.03 10.86 23.14
CA THR A 12 60.90 10.25 21.80
C THR A 12 61.67 8.93 21.63
N SER A 13 61.09 7.96 20.91
CA SER A 13 61.75 6.86 20.15
C SER A 13 60.65 5.99 19.49
N ARG A 14 60.73 5.47 18.25
CA ARG A 14 61.74 4.65 17.52
C ARG A 14 61.90 3.21 18.05
N GLY A 15 61.58 2.23 17.20
CA GLY A 15 61.82 0.79 17.38
C GLY A 15 61.27 -0.01 16.18
N GLU A 16 61.95 -1.09 15.76
CA GLU A 16 61.70 -1.79 14.49
C GLU A 16 61.45 -3.31 14.63
N ALA A 17 60.52 -3.82 13.80
CA ALA A 17 60.58 -5.09 13.04
C ALA A 17 60.63 -6.51 13.68
N THR A 18 60.32 -7.48 12.79
CA THR A 18 60.60 -8.94 12.81
C THR A 18 59.69 -9.95 13.55
N ALA A 19 58.83 -10.60 12.75
CA ALA A 19 58.67 -12.06 12.53
C ALA A 19 58.70 -13.09 13.68
N GLY A 20 57.67 -13.97 13.72
CA GLY A 20 57.62 -15.26 14.43
C GLY A 20 56.80 -16.31 13.64
N ARG A 21 57.04 -17.61 13.81
CA ARG A 21 56.59 -18.67 12.86
C ARG A 21 56.42 -20.09 13.45
N SER A 22 55.19 -20.63 13.44
CA SER A 22 54.86 -22.07 13.52
C SER A 22 53.43 -22.29 12.95
N LYS A 23 53.03 -23.37 12.23
CA LYS A 23 53.03 -24.82 12.53
C LYS A 23 52.32 -25.14 13.86
N ALA A 24 51.43 -26.14 14.00
CA ALA A 24 50.64 -27.03 13.10
C ALA A 24 49.47 -27.59 13.95
N THR A 25 48.47 -28.39 13.53
CA THR A 25 48.09 -29.14 12.29
C THR A 25 46.52 -29.10 12.22
N GLY A 26 45.70 -29.83 11.44
CA GLY A 26 45.86 -30.91 10.46
C GLY A 26 45.17 -32.24 10.84
N ALA A 27 43.92 -32.46 10.43
CA ALA A 27 43.18 -33.74 10.54
C ALA A 27 42.10 -33.86 9.44
N SER A 28 41.82 -35.07 8.94
CA SER A 28 40.73 -35.35 7.98
C SER A 28 40.09 -36.73 8.21
N CYS A 29 38.77 -36.82 8.08
CA CYS A 29 37.96 -38.03 7.85
C CYS A 29 36.60 -37.53 7.30
N THR A 30 36.07 -37.98 6.17
CA THR A 30 35.27 -39.22 5.98
C THR A 30 34.24 -39.44 7.10
N GLY A 31 32.92 -39.51 6.87
CA GLY A 31 32.16 -39.55 5.62
C GLY A 31 31.26 -40.77 5.58
N ALA A 32 29.94 -40.57 5.68
CA ALA A 32 28.92 -41.61 5.57
C ALA A 32 27.58 -40.98 5.16
N ALA A 33 26.77 -41.71 4.40
CA ALA A 33 25.39 -41.35 4.07
C ALA A 33 24.53 -42.62 4.17
N ILE A 34 23.46 -42.58 4.96
CA ILE A 34 22.52 -43.69 5.15
C ILE A 34 21.08 -43.13 5.17
N THR A 35 20.22 -43.82 4.42
CA THR A 35 18.76 -43.79 4.23
C THR A 35 17.87 -42.80 4.98
N ALA A 36 16.84 -42.33 4.27
CA ALA A 36 15.57 -41.89 4.86
C ALA A 36 14.68 -43.12 5.21
N GLU A 37 13.76 -42.95 6.15
CA GLU A 37 12.63 -43.85 6.39
C GLU A 37 11.42 -43.01 6.83
N ASP A 38 10.21 -43.40 6.41
CA ASP A 38 8.98 -42.61 6.61
C ASP A 38 8.36 -42.85 8.00
N HIS A 39 7.79 -41.80 8.60
CA HIS A 39 6.83 -41.96 9.69
C HIS A 39 5.75 -40.86 9.65
N GLU A 40 4.49 -41.28 9.46
CA GLU A 40 3.32 -40.48 9.80
C GLU A 40 3.14 -40.46 11.32
N GLU A 41 2.99 -39.28 11.94
CA GLU A 41 2.48 -39.16 13.32
C GLU A 41 1.18 -38.36 13.35
N THR A 42 0.09 -39.07 13.71
CA THR A 42 -1.22 -38.47 13.96
C THR A 42 -1.33 -38.00 15.42
N CYS A 43 -1.63 -36.71 15.63
CA CYS A 43 -1.75 -36.15 16.98
C CYS A 43 -2.96 -36.70 17.75
N HIS A 44 -2.72 -37.47 18.82
CA HIS A 44 -3.69 -37.71 19.89
C HIS A 44 -3.08 -37.54 21.30
N SER A 45 -3.94 -37.20 22.26
CA SER A 45 -3.57 -36.63 23.57
C SER A 45 -3.30 -37.68 24.66
N PRO A 46 -2.95 -37.23 25.88
CA PRO A 46 -3.84 -37.58 27.00
C PRO A 46 -4.18 -36.42 27.96
N LEU A 47 -5.14 -36.68 28.85
CA LEU A 47 -5.76 -35.76 29.82
C LEU A 47 -5.23 -35.94 31.25
N ALA A 48 -5.42 -34.91 32.09
CA ALA A 48 -5.47 -35.03 33.55
C ALA A 48 -6.61 -34.15 34.13
N ARG A 49 -7.22 -34.53 35.27
CA ARG A 49 -8.41 -33.86 35.85
C ARG A 49 -8.43 -33.84 37.39
N LYS A 50 -8.67 -32.64 37.95
CA LYS A 50 -9.41 -32.33 39.22
C LYS A 50 -8.83 -32.87 40.55
N PRO A 51 -9.14 -32.24 41.72
CA PRO A 51 -10.42 -32.46 42.45
C PRO A 51 -11.44 -31.27 42.43
N LEU A 52 -12.34 -31.22 43.43
CA LEU A 52 -13.57 -30.39 43.52
C LEU A 52 -13.84 -29.85 44.94
N GLY A 53 -14.60 -28.75 45.04
CA GLY A 53 -15.19 -28.18 46.26
C GLY A 53 -15.29 -26.64 46.16
N THR A 54 -16.35 -25.95 46.59
CA THR A 54 -17.65 -26.35 47.17
C THR A 54 -18.79 -25.47 46.63
N TYR A 55 -20.05 -25.81 46.93
CA TYR A 55 -21.24 -25.01 46.60
C TYR A 55 -21.40 -23.78 47.52
N ASP A 56 -22.10 -22.76 47.03
CA ASP A 56 -23.21 -22.14 47.77
C ASP A 56 -24.27 -21.61 46.77
N GLU A 57 -25.54 -21.47 47.21
CA GLU A 57 -26.67 -20.99 46.39
C GLU A 57 -27.31 -19.73 46.98
N HIS A 58 -27.74 -18.78 46.14
CA HIS A 58 -28.92 -17.97 46.47
C HIS A 58 -29.60 -17.40 45.22
N LEU A 59 -30.94 -17.40 45.24
CA LEU A 59 -31.79 -16.98 44.13
C LEU A 59 -32.04 -15.47 44.11
N THR A 60 -32.30 -14.92 42.92
CA THR A 60 -33.56 -14.21 42.66
C THR A 60 -33.86 -14.17 41.16
N SER A 61 -35.14 -14.08 40.78
CA SER A 61 -35.58 -14.17 39.39
C SER A 61 -36.39 -12.96 38.95
N THR A 62 -36.32 -12.63 37.65
CA THR A 62 -37.38 -11.90 36.96
C THR A 62 -37.45 -12.36 35.50
N ARG A 63 -38.63 -12.77 35.05
CA ARG A 63 -38.95 -13.01 33.63
C ARG A 63 -39.89 -11.89 33.15
N LEU A 64 -39.67 -11.36 31.94
CA LEU A 64 -40.67 -10.83 31.00
C LEU A 64 -39.96 -10.82 29.62
N ARG A 65 -40.28 -11.69 28.66
CA ARG A 65 -41.48 -11.84 27.80
C ARG A 65 -41.25 -11.22 26.41
N GLU A 66 -41.44 -12.04 25.38
CA GLU A 66 -41.45 -11.63 23.97
C GLU A 66 -42.74 -10.87 23.61
N VAL A 67 -42.69 -10.08 22.54
CA VAL A 67 -43.86 -9.50 21.86
C VAL A 67 -43.65 -9.59 20.35
N VAL A 68 -44.59 -10.22 19.63
CA VAL A 68 -44.58 -10.40 18.17
C VAL A 68 -46.03 -10.34 17.66
N MET A 69 -46.23 -9.81 16.44
CA MET A 69 -47.51 -9.61 15.74
C MET A 69 -48.44 -8.51 16.33
N ASP A 70 -49.37 -7.90 15.60
CA ASP A 70 -49.76 -8.09 14.18
C ASP A 70 -50.21 -6.78 13.50
N SER A 71 -50.42 -6.86 12.20
CA SER A 71 -51.08 -5.89 11.32
C SER A 71 -52.60 -6.13 11.18
N PRO A 72 -53.43 -5.10 10.96
CA PRO A 72 -54.82 -5.24 10.50
C PRO A 72 -54.97 -5.01 8.98
N SER A 73 -56.07 -5.48 8.39
CA SER A 73 -56.34 -5.39 6.94
C SER A 73 -57.86 -5.33 6.63
N ARG A 74 -58.22 -5.18 5.33
CA ARG A 74 -59.60 -5.34 4.73
C ARG A 74 -60.56 -4.12 4.94
N VAL A 75 -61.57 -3.81 4.09
CA VAL A 75 -62.09 -4.43 2.84
C VAL A 75 -63.00 -3.51 1.97
N THR A 76 -63.04 -3.76 0.63
CA THR A 76 -64.07 -3.43 -0.42
C THR A 76 -64.67 -2.02 -0.65
N GLY A 77 -65.03 -1.75 -1.92
CA GLY A 77 -66.26 -0.99 -2.25
C GLY A 77 -66.32 -0.29 -3.63
N TRP A 78 -67.15 -0.77 -4.57
CA TRP A 78 -67.64 -0.03 -5.75
C TRP A 78 -69.18 0.01 -5.70
N PRO A 79 -69.83 1.09 -6.18
CA PRO A 79 -70.80 0.93 -7.27
C PRO A 79 -70.80 2.09 -8.31
N ASN A 80 -71.79 2.10 -9.22
CA ASN A 80 -71.80 2.80 -10.51
C ASN A 80 -72.90 3.90 -10.61
N LYS A 81 -72.59 5.00 -11.33
CA LYS A 81 -73.50 5.91 -12.13
C LYS A 81 -74.71 6.56 -11.40
N HIS A 82 -75.24 7.74 -11.75
CA HIS A 82 -75.58 8.30 -13.07
C HIS A 82 -75.82 9.83 -13.01
N GLY A 83 -75.55 10.53 -14.14
CA GLY A 83 -76.44 11.59 -14.67
C GLY A 83 -76.24 13.06 -14.27
N LEU A 84 -75.90 13.92 -15.26
CA LEU A 84 -76.52 15.23 -15.54
C LEU A 84 -76.11 15.73 -16.94
N VAL A 85 -76.76 16.78 -17.47
CA VAL A 85 -76.81 17.12 -18.92
C VAL A 85 -76.73 18.64 -19.18
N GLY A 86 -76.17 19.04 -20.33
CA GLY A 86 -76.17 20.42 -20.88
C GLY A 86 -74.78 21.07 -20.83
N MET A 87 -73.96 21.17 -21.88
CA MET A 87 -74.11 21.59 -23.30
C MET A 87 -74.07 23.11 -23.55
N SER A 88 -72.88 23.58 -23.96
CA SER A 88 -72.68 24.57 -25.02
C SER A 88 -71.39 24.21 -25.80
N SER A 89 -71.22 24.72 -27.02
CA SER A 89 -70.21 24.27 -28.03
C SER A 89 -70.04 25.37 -29.10
N PRO A 90 -69.20 25.25 -30.17
CA PRO A 90 -68.21 24.23 -30.60
C PRO A 90 -66.81 24.90 -30.74
N PRO A 91 -65.88 24.63 -31.70
CA PRO A 91 -65.62 23.51 -32.66
C PRO A 91 -64.14 22.96 -32.58
N ASP A 92 -63.61 22.02 -33.37
CA ASP A 92 -64.19 21.16 -34.43
C ASP A 92 -63.51 19.77 -34.60
N LEU A 93 -64.26 18.89 -35.28
CA LEU A 93 -63.88 17.69 -36.09
C LEU A 93 -62.47 17.06 -36.04
N TYR A 94 -62.45 15.73 -35.81
CA TYR A 94 -61.45 14.82 -36.38
C TYR A 94 -62.04 13.43 -36.71
N SER A 95 -62.18 13.08 -38.00
CA SER A 95 -62.55 11.73 -38.45
C SER A 95 -61.52 11.19 -39.46
N LEU A 96 -60.57 10.36 -39.01
CA LEU A 96 -59.53 9.79 -39.89
C LEU A 96 -58.87 8.51 -39.35
N ALA A 97 -59.61 7.71 -38.57
CA ALA A 97 -59.11 6.47 -37.95
C ALA A 97 -58.54 5.44 -38.97
N SER A 98 -58.98 5.49 -40.22
CA SER A 98 -58.67 4.50 -41.26
C SER A 98 -57.29 4.65 -41.94
N LYS A 99 -56.53 5.74 -41.71
CA LYS A 99 -55.21 5.93 -42.36
C LYS A 99 -53.99 5.60 -41.48
N ARG A 100 -54.13 5.48 -40.16
CA ARG A 100 -52.98 5.34 -39.23
C ARG A 100 -52.34 3.95 -39.12
N ARG A 101 -52.85 2.91 -39.80
CA ARG A 101 -52.27 1.54 -39.72
C ARG A 101 -51.24 1.17 -40.80
N LEU A 102 -51.10 1.95 -41.88
CA LEU A 102 -50.12 1.66 -42.96
C LEU A 102 -48.80 2.44 -42.82
N GLU A 103 -48.83 3.65 -42.27
CA GLU A 103 -47.62 4.49 -42.17
C GLU A 103 -46.59 3.96 -41.13
N ILE A 104 -47.07 3.26 -40.10
CA ILE A 104 -46.25 2.67 -39.03
C ILE A 104 -45.36 1.53 -39.58
N ALA A 105 -45.82 0.80 -40.60
CA ALA A 105 -45.07 -0.30 -41.21
C ALA A 105 -43.94 0.17 -42.15
N PHE A 106 -43.98 1.40 -42.66
CA PHE A 106 -42.96 1.93 -43.57
C PHE A 106 -41.84 2.68 -42.82
N ARG A 107 -42.17 3.39 -41.72
CA ARG A 107 -41.20 4.11 -40.87
C ARG A 107 -40.29 3.18 -40.03
N SER A 108 -40.56 1.88 -39.95
CA SER A 108 -39.73 0.91 -39.23
C SER A 108 -38.52 0.41 -40.05
N ARG A 109 -38.70 0.13 -41.36
CA ARG A 109 -37.60 -0.34 -42.22
C ARG A 109 -36.54 0.74 -42.50
N THR A 110 -36.94 2.01 -42.63
CA THR A 110 -35.98 3.11 -42.85
C THR A 110 -35.08 3.37 -41.64
N LYS A 111 -35.59 3.25 -40.40
CA LYS A 111 -34.77 3.37 -39.19
C LYS A 111 -33.76 2.23 -39.03
N GLN A 112 -34.09 1.00 -39.42
CA GLN A 112 -33.14 -0.12 -39.44
C GLN A 112 -32.05 -0.01 -40.51
N SER A 113 -32.23 0.81 -41.55
CA SER A 113 -31.20 1.08 -42.57
C SER A 113 -30.22 2.18 -42.12
N ALA A 114 -30.71 3.24 -41.48
CA ALA A 114 -29.88 4.32 -40.93
C ALA A 114 -28.91 3.80 -39.85
N ALA A 115 -29.43 3.02 -38.90
CA ALA A 115 -28.66 2.42 -37.79
C ALA A 115 -27.64 1.34 -38.23
N LYS A 116 -27.42 1.14 -39.54
CA LYS A 116 -26.41 0.23 -40.09
C LYS A 116 -25.39 0.94 -41.01
N LEU A 117 -25.47 2.27 -41.14
CA LEU A 117 -24.54 3.08 -41.95
C LEU A 117 -23.73 4.11 -41.15
N GLU A 118 -24.11 4.43 -39.91
CA GLU A 118 -23.29 5.21 -38.95
C GLU A 118 -22.07 4.42 -38.41
N GLY A 119 -21.76 3.26 -39.00
CA GLY A 119 -20.67 2.36 -38.60
C GLY A 119 -19.38 2.47 -39.41
N ARG A 120 -19.16 3.55 -40.18
CA ARG A 120 -17.94 3.75 -41.00
C ARG A 120 -17.50 5.21 -41.07
N GLY A 121 -16.26 5.48 -40.65
CA GLY A 121 -15.43 6.48 -41.32
C GLY A 121 -15.04 7.76 -40.57
N ASP A 122 -15.25 7.88 -39.25
CA ASP A 122 -14.78 9.05 -38.51
C ASP A 122 -13.25 9.02 -38.28
N PHE A 123 -12.51 9.45 -39.31
CA PHE A 123 -11.09 9.16 -39.45
C PHE A 123 -10.22 10.29 -38.86
N ARG A 124 -9.78 10.08 -37.62
CA ARG A 124 -8.70 10.83 -36.91
C ARG A 124 -9.03 12.21 -36.33
N THR A 125 -10.10 12.30 -35.53
CA THR A 125 -10.05 13.10 -34.28
C THR A 125 -10.19 12.22 -33.04
N ASN A 126 -9.63 11.00 -33.10
CA ASN A 126 -9.28 10.24 -31.90
C ASN A 126 -8.13 10.97 -31.18
N ALA A 127 -8.47 12.07 -30.51
CA ALA A 127 -7.57 12.84 -29.68
C ALA A 127 -6.91 11.88 -28.71
N ARG A 128 -5.58 12.00 -28.54
CA ARG A 128 -4.82 11.17 -27.61
C ARG A 128 -5.29 11.48 -26.18
N ARG A 129 -6.37 10.83 -25.74
CA ARG A 129 -6.75 10.69 -24.35
C ARG A 129 -5.57 10.00 -23.70
N SER A 130 -4.70 10.80 -23.07
CA SER A 130 -3.42 10.35 -22.55
C SER A 130 -3.70 9.23 -21.57
N LEU A 131 -3.42 7.99 -21.99
CA LEU A 131 -3.45 6.84 -21.10
C LEU A 131 -2.54 7.19 -19.95
N ASN A 132 -3.12 7.36 -18.76
CA ASN A 132 -2.33 7.69 -17.58
C ASN A 132 -1.35 6.51 -17.41
N PRO A 133 -0.03 6.75 -17.40
CA PRO A 133 0.97 5.68 -17.47
C PRO A 133 0.85 4.70 -16.29
N TYR A 134 0.26 5.15 -15.19
CA TYR A 134 -0.01 4.38 -13.98
C TYR A 134 -1.33 3.57 -14.02
N GLN A 135 -1.98 3.44 -15.19
CA GLN A 135 -3.19 2.62 -15.40
C GLN A 135 -2.91 1.12 -15.30
N THR A 136 -1.80 0.65 -15.87
CA THR A 136 -1.32 -0.72 -15.73
C THR A 136 -0.58 -0.90 -14.40
N ARG A 137 -0.59 -2.13 -13.89
CA ARG A 137 0.13 -2.56 -12.67
C ARG A 137 0.63 -4.00 -12.90
N PRO A 138 1.67 -4.45 -12.18
CA PRO A 138 2.03 -5.86 -12.07
C PRO A 138 0.85 -6.77 -11.64
N ALA A 139 1.00 -8.07 -11.86
CA ALA A 139 0.01 -9.05 -11.40
C ALA A 139 0.05 -9.20 -9.87
N ARG A 140 -1.09 -9.42 -9.22
CA ARG A 140 -1.17 -9.55 -7.76
C ARG A 140 -0.33 -10.72 -7.24
N LEU A 141 0.71 -10.42 -6.46
CA LEU A 141 1.32 -11.39 -5.55
C LEU A 141 0.69 -11.30 -4.15
N LEU A 142 0.54 -10.09 -3.62
CA LEU A 142 0.21 -9.88 -2.22
C LEU A 142 -1.25 -10.21 -1.91
N THR A 143 -1.49 -10.79 -0.74
CA THR A 143 -2.82 -11.03 -0.18
C THR A 143 -3.00 -10.15 1.05
N GLN A 144 -4.10 -9.38 1.11
CA GLN A 144 -4.49 -8.64 2.30
C GLN A 144 -4.98 -9.62 3.37
N ILE A 145 -4.24 -9.75 4.46
CA ILE A 145 -4.57 -10.60 5.61
C ILE A 145 -5.61 -9.93 6.50
N SER A 146 -5.49 -8.61 6.71
CA SER A 146 -6.50 -7.83 7.43
C SER A 146 -6.46 -6.34 7.12
N TYR A 147 -7.55 -5.66 7.48
CA TYR A 147 -7.63 -4.21 7.66
C TYR A 147 -8.42 -3.95 8.95
N ARG A 148 -7.87 -3.14 9.86
CA ARG A 148 -8.37 -2.95 11.23
C ARG A 148 -8.52 -1.47 11.54
N THR A 149 -9.77 -1.04 11.74
CA THR A 149 -10.15 0.35 12.06
C THR A 149 -10.41 0.57 13.55
N ASP A 150 -10.38 -0.50 14.35
CA ASP A 150 -10.42 -0.51 15.81
C ASP A 150 -9.05 -0.22 16.46
N MET A 151 -8.02 -0.03 15.62
CA MET A 151 -6.65 0.29 16.01
C MET A 151 -6.35 1.77 15.73
N ILE A 152 -5.44 2.37 16.51
CA ILE A 152 -4.98 3.75 16.32
C ILE A 152 -3.46 3.72 16.09
N PRO A 153 -2.95 4.11 14.91
CA PRO A 153 -3.69 4.35 13.67
C PRO A 153 -4.38 3.06 13.15
N PRO A 154 -5.35 3.17 12.22
CA PRO A 154 -5.86 2.02 11.49
C PRO A 154 -4.73 1.26 10.80
N ALA A 155 -4.78 -0.08 10.85
CA ALA A 155 -3.69 -0.94 10.45
C ALA A 155 -4.10 -1.94 9.35
N ALA A 156 -3.19 -2.20 8.42
CA ALA A 156 -3.36 -3.07 7.27
C ALA A 156 -2.20 -4.06 7.17
N VAL A 157 -2.47 -5.33 6.83
CA VAL A 157 -1.44 -6.38 6.79
C VAL A 157 -1.50 -7.12 5.46
N TYR A 158 -0.36 -7.26 4.78
CA TYR A 158 -0.25 -7.85 3.45
C TYR A 158 0.88 -8.88 3.37
N CYS A 159 0.61 -10.09 2.89
CA CYS A 159 1.59 -11.17 2.82
C CYS A 159 1.77 -11.69 1.38
N ALA A 160 2.98 -12.10 1.01
CA ALA A 160 3.29 -12.80 -0.25
C ALA A 160 2.72 -14.24 -0.34
N GLY A 161 2.25 -14.77 0.80
CA GLY A 161 1.73 -16.12 0.93
C GLY A 161 2.82 -17.18 1.14
N PHE A 162 2.39 -18.44 1.09
CA PHE A 162 3.21 -19.63 1.28
C PHE A 162 3.01 -20.58 0.09
N GLU A 163 4.06 -21.30 -0.28
CA GLU A 163 4.07 -22.28 -1.37
C GLU A 163 4.90 -23.48 -0.92
N LEU A 164 4.34 -24.69 -1.00
CA LEU A 164 4.96 -25.92 -0.46
C LEU A 164 5.44 -25.77 1.00
N ALA A 165 4.58 -25.20 1.87
CA ALA A 165 4.86 -24.85 3.27
C ALA A 165 5.94 -23.76 3.52
N ILE A 166 6.48 -23.12 2.48
CA ILE A 166 7.57 -22.13 2.58
C ILE A 166 7.04 -20.72 2.24
N TRP A 167 7.40 -19.72 3.06
CA TRP A 167 7.07 -18.31 2.77
C TRP A 167 7.76 -17.82 1.49
N ARG A 168 7.03 -17.13 0.62
CA ARG A 168 7.39 -16.92 -0.80
C ARG A 168 8.39 -15.77 -1.03
N CYS A 169 9.55 -15.87 -0.38
CA CYS A 169 10.66 -14.91 -0.44
C CYS A 169 11.10 -14.57 -1.86
N GLU A 170 11.33 -15.59 -2.69
CA GLU A 170 11.76 -15.43 -4.09
C GLU A 170 10.68 -14.75 -4.94
N ALA A 171 9.43 -15.19 -4.86
CA ALA A 171 8.33 -14.58 -5.61
C ALA A 171 8.08 -13.11 -5.19
N LEU A 172 8.32 -12.77 -3.92
CA LEU A 172 8.31 -11.37 -3.48
C LEU A 172 9.47 -10.57 -4.07
N ALA A 173 10.68 -11.14 -4.11
CA ALA A 173 11.81 -10.50 -4.76
C ALA A 173 11.57 -10.28 -6.27
N ASP A 174 10.94 -11.24 -6.96
CA ASP A 174 10.51 -11.07 -8.37
C ASP A 174 9.45 -9.97 -8.51
N HIS A 175 8.40 -10.00 -7.68
CA HIS A 175 7.32 -9.00 -7.74
C HIS A 175 7.82 -7.58 -7.45
N LEU A 176 8.76 -7.40 -6.52
CA LEU A 176 9.40 -6.09 -6.30
C LEU A 176 10.17 -5.60 -7.53
N ILE A 177 10.72 -6.50 -8.36
CA ILE A 177 11.34 -6.16 -9.64
C ILE A 177 10.29 -5.78 -10.69
N GLU A 178 9.08 -6.34 -10.66
CA GLU A 178 7.98 -5.90 -11.52
C GLU A 178 7.58 -4.43 -11.23
N TRP A 179 7.68 -3.99 -9.96
CA TRP A 179 7.34 -2.64 -9.53
C TRP A 179 8.42 -1.57 -9.78
N ILE A 180 9.70 -1.92 -10.01
CA ILE A 180 10.77 -0.90 -10.07
C ILE A 180 10.57 0.15 -11.18
N ALA A 181 9.87 -0.21 -12.27
CA ALA A 181 9.55 0.74 -13.32
C ALA A 181 8.57 1.83 -12.82
N ASP A 182 7.43 1.43 -12.25
CA ASP A 182 6.40 2.34 -11.71
C ASP A 182 6.93 3.24 -10.58
N TYR A 183 7.87 2.70 -9.81
CA TYR A 183 8.55 3.38 -8.70
C TYR A 183 9.66 4.37 -9.15
N ALA A 184 10.57 3.98 -10.05
CA ALA A 184 11.79 4.73 -10.35
C ALA A 184 11.78 5.51 -11.69
N LEU A 185 10.77 5.33 -12.54
CA LEU A 185 10.65 6.02 -13.83
C LEU A 185 9.65 7.18 -13.79
N HIS A 186 9.92 8.21 -14.60
CA HIS A 186 9.01 9.33 -14.80
C HIS A 186 7.86 8.93 -15.74
N GLU A 187 6.74 9.67 -15.69
CA GLU A 187 5.49 9.38 -16.43
C GLU A 187 5.65 9.19 -17.96
N ASP A 188 6.63 9.85 -18.56
CA ASP A 188 6.93 9.78 -19.98
C ASP A 188 7.90 8.64 -20.37
N GLU A 189 8.60 8.09 -19.38
CA GLU A 189 9.52 6.96 -19.52
C GLU A 189 8.79 5.61 -19.42
N LEU A 190 7.74 5.55 -18.60
CA LEU A 190 6.79 4.43 -18.46
C LEU A 190 6.07 4.02 -19.77
N ARG A 191 6.30 4.76 -20.86
CA ARG A 191 5.81 4.42 -22.21
C ARG A 191 6.68 3.32 -22.83
N VAL A 192 6.42 2.11 -22.35
CA VAL A 192 7.13 0.87 -22.69
C VAL A 192 6.56 0.22 -23.96
N HIS A 193 7.43 -0.37 -24.77
CA HIS A 193 7.13 -1.30 -25.87
C HIS A 193 8.24 -2.36 -25.98
N HIS A 194 8.00 -3.44 -26.74
CA HIS A 194 8.95 -4.55 -26.90
C HIS A 194 10.39 -4.11 -27.27
N GLY A 195 10.53 -3.02 -28.03
CA GLY A 195 11.82 -2.47 -28.46
C GLY A 195 12.55 -1.58 -27.44
N ASN A 196 11.92 -1.19 -26.33
CA ASN A 196 12.57 -0.40 -25.26
C ASN A 196 12.44 -0.99 -23.85
N MET A 197 11.61 -2.01 -23.63
CA MET A 197 11.26 -2.52 -22.29
C MET A 197 12.48 -2.91 -21.44
N TYR A 198 13.48 -3.59 -22.03
CA TYR A 198 14.70 -3.95 -21.34
C TYR A 198 15.54 -2.72 -20.96
N VAL A 199 15.62 -1.71 -21.84
CA VAL A 199 16.33 -0.45 -21.56
C VAL A 199 15.66 0.29 -20.39
N ARG A 200 14.32 0.40 -20.39
CA ARG A 200 13.56 1.01 -19.29
C ARG A 200 13.76 0.30 -17.96
N LEU A 201 13.78 -1.03 -17.97
CA LEU A 201 14.02 -1.83 -16.77
C LEU A 201 15.46 -1.65 -16.23
N LYS A 202 16.45 -1.47 -17.12
CA LYS A 202 17.83 -1.11 -16.73
C LYS A 202 17.94 0.31 -16.18
N GLU A 203 17.24 1.28 -16.77
CA GLU A 203 17.19 2.67 -16.25
C GLU A 203 16.60 2.71 -14.84
N ALA A 204 15.52 1.97 -14.59
CA ALA A 204 14.93 1.81 -13.26
C ALA A 204 15.88 1.13 -12.24
N ALA A 205 16.54 0.03 -12.64
CA ALA A 205 17.48 -0.68 -11.77
C ALA A 205 18.74 0.16 -11.46
N ALA A 206 19.27 0.90 -12.44
CA ALA A 206 20.40 1.80 -12.24
C ALA A 206 20.07 2.92 -11.25
N ARG A 207 18.85 3.46 -11.33
CA ARG A 207 18.32 4.50 -10.43
C ARG A 207 18.19 4.05 -8.97
N ILE A 208 17.76 2.81 -8.74
CA ILE A 208 17.75 2.20 -7.40
C ILE A 208 19.18 1.94 -6.90
N TYR A 209 20.13 1.65 -7.80
CA TYR A 209 21.53 1.42 -7.41
C TYR A 209 22.39 2.67 -7.19
N SER A 210 21.95 3.86 -7.64
CA SER A 210 22.74 5.09 -7.48
C SER A 210 22.76 5.66 -6.05
N SER A 211 22.00 5.07 -5.11
CA SER A 211 22.13 5.39 -3.68
C SER A 211 23.47 4.89 -3.13
N ALA A 212 24.32 5.81 -2.66
CA ALA A 212 25.68 5.49 -2.21
C ALA A 212 25.76 4.70 -0.87
N ILE A 213 24.63 4.20 -0.35
CA ILE A 213 24.51 3.53 0.96
C ILE A 213 24.00 2.10 0.79
N TYR A 214 24.78 1.30 0.05
CA TYR A 214 24.55 -0.11 -0.29
C TYR A 214 24.28 -1.05 0.92
N ALA A 215 24.54 -0.55 2.13
CA ALA A 215 24.49 -1.28 3.40
C ALA A 215 23.12 -1.27 4.12
N GLN A 216 22.15 -0.44 3.74
CA GLN A 216 20.88 -0.31 4.50
C GLN A 216 19.63 -0.85 3.81
N ARG A 217 19.58 -0.86 2.46
CA ARG A 217 18.47 -1.42 1.66
C ARG A 217 17.09 -0.81 1.97
N GLY A 218 17.05 0.48 2.31
CA GLY A 218 15.80 1.20 2.60
C GLY A 218 14.80 1.11 1.44
N GLU A 219 15.34 1.10 0.22
CA GLU A 219 14.63 1.07 -1.06
C GLU A 219 13.66 -0.12 -1.17
N ILE A 220 13.95 -1.25 -0.51
CA ILE A 220 13.06 -2.41 -0.48
C ILE A 220 11.76 -2.08 0.27
N GLY A 221 11.85 -1.38 1.40
CA GLY A 221 10.68 -0.92 2.15
C GLY A 221 9.86 0.11 1.36
N GLU A 222 10.54 0.99 0.63
CA GLU A 222 9.94 2.03 -0.21
C GLU A 222 9.15 1.41 -1.37
N ILE A 223 9.73 0.44 -2.08
CA ILE A 223 9.08 -0.29 -3.18
C ILE A 223 7.92 -1.16 -2.64
N VAL A 224 8.07 -1.77 -1.44
CA VAL A 224 6.96 -2.47 -0.75
C VAL A 224 5.80 -1.51 -0.45
N LEU A 225 6.07 -0.34 0.12
CA LEU A 225 5.04 0.64 0.46
C LEU A 225 4.36 1.19 -0.81
N HIS A 226 5.16 1.53 -1.83
CA HIS A 226 4.68 1.94 -3.15
C HIS A 226 3.76 0.87 -3.74
N ALA A 227 4.20 -0.38 -3.84
CA ALA A 227 3.43 -1.49 -4.41
C ALA A 227 2.07 -1.66 -3.71
N ILE A 228 2.06 -1.70 -2.37
CA ILE A 228 0.83 -1.84 -1.58
C ILE A 228 -0.11 -0.64 -1.78
N CYS A 229 0.42 0.58 -1.76
CA CYS A 229 -0.37 1.79 -2.00
C CYS A 229 -0.91 1.89 -3.43
N ARG A 230 -0.16 1.43 -4.43
CA ARG A 230 -0.60 1.36 -5.83
C ARG A 230 -1.70 0.33 -6.01
N GLU A 231 -1.52 -0.86 -5.46
CA GLU A 231 -2.43 -1.99 -5.63
C GLU A 231 -3.73 -1.85 -4.81
N PHE A 232 -3.65 -1.78 -3.48
CA PHE A 232 -4.80 -1.93 -2.59
C PHE A 232 -5.53 -0.63 -2.31
N PHE A 233 -4.78 0.47 -2.22
CA PHE A 233 -5.34 1.80 -1.99
C PHE A 233 -5.65 2.55 -3.29
N GLY A 234 -5.17 2.06 -4.44
CA GLY A 234 -5.43 2.61 -5.77
C GLY A 234 -4.75 3.96 -6.03
N THR A 235 -3.68 4.26 -5.30
CA THR A 235 -2.93 5.51 -5.42
C THR A 235 -2.16 5.58 -6.75
N ILE A 236 -1.69 6.78 -7.09
CA ILE A 236 -0.95 7.12 -8.31
C ILE A 236 0.27 7.97 -7.91
N PRO A 237 1.51 7.66 -8.33
CA PRO A 237 2.66 8.52 -8.05
C PRO A 237 2.47 9.87 -8.74
N PHE A 238 2.75 10.99 -8.04
CA PHE A 238 2.75 12.31 -8.66
C PHE A 238 4.13 12.94 -8.76
N ALA A 239 5.15 12.41 -8.08
CA ALA A 239 6.55 12.82 -8.25
C ALA A 239 7.47 11.65 -7.79
N PRO A 240 7.97 10.80 -8.69
CA PRO A 240 8.73 9.60 -8.31
C PRO A 240 10.12 9.93 -7.74
N ARG A 241 10.58 9.16 -6.74
CA ARG A 241 11.65 9.56 -5.80
C ARG A 241 12.97 9.99 -6.45
N VAL A 242 13.35 9.38 -7.57
CA VAL A 242 14.73 9.46 -8.09
C VAL A 242 15.05 10.80 -8.78
N PHE A 243 14.12 11.75 -8.76
CA PHE A 243 14.32 13.12 -9.22
C PHE A 243 14.52 14.15 -8.07
N TYR A 244 14.63 13.70 -6.81
CA TYR A 244 14.87 14.56 -5.64
C TYR A 244 16.33 14.93 -5.34
N LEU A 245 17.29 14.43 -6.12
CA LEU A 245 18.71 14.77 -5.90
C LEU A 245 18.99 16.24 -6.24
N THR A 246 18.97 17.08 -5.21
CA THR A 246 19.42 18.47 -5.27
C THR A 246 20.89 18.56 -5.66
N SER A 247 21.29 19.61 -6.37
CA SER A 247 22.69 19.83 -6.77
C SER A 247 23.63 20.14 -5.59
N SER A 248 23.08 20.42 -4.40
CA SER A 248 23.76 20.37 -3.12
C SER A 248 23.80 18.93 -2.59
N ASN A 249 24.99 18.44 -2.22
CA ASN A 249 25.22 17.10 -1.67
C ASN A 249 24.59 16.84 -0.28
N ASP A 250 23.90 17.83 0.31
CA ASP A 250 23.07 17.62 1.48
C ASP A 250 21.86 16.76 1.10
N VAL A 251 21.75 15.59 1.72
CA VAL A 251 20.56 14.73 1.58
C VAL A 251 19.42 15.41 2.33
N VAL A 252 18.67 16.26 1.61
CA VAL A 252 17.34 16.69 2.04
C VAL A 252 16.50 15.42 2.17
N LYS A 253 16.31 14.98 3.42
CA LYS A 253 15.34 13.93 3.72
C LYS A 253 14.02 14.36 3.09
N SER A 254 13.29 13.40 2.54
CA SER A 254 12.02 13.63 1.84
C SER A 254 11.17 12.38 2.01
N PHE A 255 9.86 12.54 1.87
CA PHE A 255 8.93 11.42 2.04
C PHE A 255 9.31 10.23 1.15
N ASP A 256 9.36 9.04 1.75
CA ASP A 256 9.73 7.79 1.09
C ASP A 256 8.78 7.40 -0.07
N MET A 257 7.55 7.95 -0.07
CA MET A 257 6.56 7.78 -1.13
C MET A 257 5.65 9.02 -1.25
N VAL A 258 5.47 9.59 -2.45
CA VAL A 258 4.52 10.70 -2.67
C VAL A 258 3.52 10.41 -3.80
N HIS A 259 2.35 9.93 -3.39
CA HIS A 259 1.27 9.53 -4.29
C HIS A 259 0.00 10.36 -4.06
N VAL A 260 -0.95 10.28 -4.98
CA VAL A 260 -2.29 10.88 -4.89
C VAL A 260 -3.36 9.81 -5.10
N ARG A 261 -4.49 9.95 -4.42
CA ARG A 261 -5.67 9.07 -4.51
C ARG A 261 -6.91 9.93 -4.76
N TYR A 262 -7.92 9.40 -5.45
CA TYR A 262 -9.14 10.15 -5.79
C TYR A 262 -10.41 9.41 -5.32
N PRO A 263 -10.70 9.38 -4.01
CA PRO A 263 -12.01 9.00 -3.51
C PRO A 263 -13.07 10.07 -3.82
N GLU A 264 -14.35 9.75 -3.64
CA GLU A 264 -15.48 10.64 -3.92
C GLU A 264 -15.47 11.95 -3.12
N SER A 265 -14.80 11.97 -1.96
CA SER A 265 -14.57 13.16 -1.13
C SER A 265 -13.56 14.18 -1.73
N GLY A 266 -12.98 13.89 -2.89
CA GLY A 266 -11.89 14.65 -3.49
C GLY A 266 -10.51 14.05 -3.21
N PRO A 267 -9.44 14.61 -3.81
CA PRO A 267 -8.12 13.99 -3.82
C PRO A 267 -7.51 13.94 -2.42
N GLU A 268 -6.76 12.88 -2.15
CA GLU A 268 -5.95 12.70 -0.95
C GLU A 268 -4.47 12.67 -1.33
N LEU A 269 -3.63 13.35 -0.57
CA LEU A 269 -2.16 13.30 -0.72
C LEU A 269 -1.59 12.21 0.18
N TRP A 270 -0.96 11.19 -0.41
CA TRP A 270 -0.40 10.05 0.30
C TRP A 270 1.11 10.24 0.44
N LEU A 271 1.54 10.74 1.60
CA LEU A 271 2.93 11.11 1.92
C LEU A 271 3.53 10.08 2.89
N GLY A 272 4.12 9.03 2.33
CA GLY A 272 4.52 7.82 3.05
C GLY A 272 5.93 7.86 3.65
N GLU A 273 6.09 7.09 4.73
CA GLU A 273 7.34 6.75 5.41
C GLU A 273 7.51 5.23 5.39
N ALA A 274 8.66 4.71 4.96
CA ALA A 274 8.88 3.28 4.71
C ALA A 274 10.09 2.73 5.46
N LYS A 275 9.95 1.59 6.16
CA LYS A 275 11.02 1.03 7.00
C LYS A 275 11.18 -0.47 6.76
N PHE A 276 12.37 -0.85 6.28
CA PHE A 276 12.80 -2.23 6.08
C PHE A 276 13.71 -2.68 7.23
N TYR A 277 13.12 -3.26 8.26
CA TYR A 277 13.76 -3.50 9.57
C TYR A 277 13.83 -4.99 9.90
N GLN A 278 14.57 -5.35 10.96
CA GLN A 278 14.52 -6.70 11.52
C GLN A 278 13.31 -6.79 12.47
N ASP A 279 13.35 -6.06 13.59
CA ASP A 279 12.21 -5.91 14.49
C ASP A 279 11.21 -4.85 13.98
N GLY A 280 9.91 -5.17 14.05
CA GLY A 280 8.84 -4.28 13.63
C GLY A 280 8.61 -3.09 14.55
N VAL A 281 8.84 -3.25 15.86
CA VAL A 281 8.63 -2.20 16.87
C VAL A 281 9.73 -1.13 16.77
N ASP A 282 10.97 -1.52 16.50
CA ASP A 282 12.06 -0.60 16.12
C ASP A 282 11.80 0.07 14.77
N GLY A 283 11.23 -0.65 13.79
CA GLY A 283 10.73 -0.05 12.55
C GLY A 283 9.68 1.04 12.83
N ALA A 284 8.74 0.80 13.74
CA ALA A 284 7.73 1.76 14.15
C ALA A 284 8.32 2.97 14.90
N ARG A 285 9.29 2.76 15.80
CA ARG A 285 10.05 3.84 16.47
C ARG A 285 10.80 4.71 15.46
N ALA A 286 11.44 4.10 14.47
CA ALA A 286 12.16 4.80 13.42
C ALA A 286 11.21 5.61 12.52
N ALA A 287 10.09 5.03 12.07
CA ALA A 287 9.06 5.72 11.30
C ALA A 287 8.43 6.88 12.06
N VAL A 288 8.11 6.70 13.36
CA VAL A 288 7.64 7.78 14.24
C VAL A 288 8.65 8.92 14.29
N LYS A 289 9.95 8.61 14.41
CA LYS A 289 10.99 9.65 14.47
C LYS A 289 11.11 10.41 13.15
N SER A 290 11.21 9.72 12.01
CA SER A 290 11.24 10.38 10.69
C SER A 290 9.98 11.20 10.44
N LEU A 291 8.79 10.63 10.64
CA LEU A 291 7.53 11.33 10.38
C LEU A 291 7.37 12.56 11.29
N THR A 292 7.91 12.51 12.53
CA THR A 292 8.01 13.69 13.38
C THR A 292 8.92 14.75 12.75
N ASP A 293 10.16 14.40 12.37
CA ASP A 293 11.08 15.31 11.64
C ASP A 293 10.39 15.90 10.38
N HIS A 294 9.58 15.10 9.67
CA HIS A 294 8.94 15.46 8.41
C HIS A 294 7.72 16.40 8.53
N ILE A 295 6.96 16.34 9.64
CA ILE A 295 5.79 17.23 9.84
C ILE A 295 6.12 18.51 10.62
N GLU A 296 7.37 18.72 11.03
CA GLU A 296 7.80 20.00 11.61
C GLU A 296 7.62 21.14 10.59
N ARG A 297 7.08 22.28 11.05
CA ARG A 297 6.63 23.39 10.17
C ARG A 297 7.69 23.82 9.15
N GLY A 298 8.92 24.05 9.60
CA GLY A 298 9.99 24.56 8.73
C GLY A 298 10.42 23.53 7.69
N PHE A 299 10.49 22.26 8.08
CA PHE A 299 10.78 21.16 7.18
C PHE A 299 9.68 20.99 6.13
N LEU A 300 8.42 20.89 6.55
CA LEU A 300 7.30 20.67 5.64
C LEU A 300 7.07 21.85 4.68
N GLN A 301 7.41 23.08 5.08
CA GLN A 301 7.41 24.24 4.18
C GLN A 301 8.48 24.14 3.07
N ASN A 302 9.64 23.55 3.36
CA ASN A 302 10.67 23.28 2.37
C ASN A 302 10.27 22.11 1.45
N GLU A 303 9.69 21.04 1.98
CA GLU A 303 9.15 19.94 1.16
C GLU A 303 8.09 20.42 0.18
N LYS A 304 7.18 21.31 0.60
CA LYS A 304 6.19 21.93 -0.31
C LYS A 304 6.86 22.65 -1.49
N LEU A 305 7.94 23.39 -1.24
CA LEU A 305 8.75 24.06 -2.28
C LEU A 305 9.43 23.10 -3.25
N ILE A 306 9.81 21.89 -2.80
CA ILE A 306 10.49 20.86 -3.61
C ILE A 306 9.48 20.01 -4.39
N LEU A 307 8.41 19.55 -3.72
CA LEU A 307 7.37 18.69 -4.27
C LEU A 307 6.47 19.42 -5.27
N GLY A 308 6.07 20.66 -4.97
CA GLY A 308 5.13 21.45 -5.79
C GLY A 308 5.57 21.64 -7.25
N PRO A 309 6.84 21.97 -7.54
CA PRO A 309 7.39 21.98 -8.89
C PRO A 309 7.30 20.65 -9.63
N GLN A 310 7.56 19.53 -8.94
CA GLN A 310 7.71 18.19 -9.51
C GLN A 310 6.39 17.45 -9.77
N VAL A 311 5.24 18.00 -9.35
CA VAL A 311 3.93 17.36 -9.60
C VAL A 311 3.74 17.07 -11.10
N SER A 312 3.59 15.79 -11.40
CA SER A 312 3.31 15.20 -12.71
C SER A 312 2.14 15.89 -13.39
N LYS A 313 2.29 16.23 -14.67
CA LYS A 313 1.17 16.78 -15.47
C LYS A 313 0.21 15.70 -15.96
N SER A 314 0.52 14.43 -15.70
CA SER A 314 -0.29 13.28 -16.10
C SER A 314 -1.39 12.90 -15.10
N VAL A 315 -1.28 13.35 -13.83
CA VAL A 315 -2.27 13.01 -12.80
C VAL A 315 -3.54 13.88 -12.89
N PRO A 316 -4.74 13.32 -12.59
CA PRO A 316 -5.97 14.10 -12.51
C PRO A 316 -5.87 15.29 -11.55
N GLU A 317 -6.62 16.36 -11.81
CA GLU A 317 -6.62 17.57 -10.97
C GLU A 317 -5.23 18.18 -10.70
N TYR A 318 -4.22 17.96 -11.57
CA TYR A 318 -2.83 18.46 -11.44
C TYR A 318 -2.69 19.83 -10.77
N GLN A 319 -3.47 20.84 -11.20
CA GLN A 319 -3.39 22.19 -10.65
C GLN A 319 -3.85 22.27 -9.18
N ARG A 320 -4.84 21.47 -8.76
CA ARG A 320 -5.28 21.37 -7.36
C ARG A 320 -4.20 20.71 -6.49
N ILE A 321 -3.58 19.64 -6.99
CA ILE A 321 -2.45 18.95 -6.33
C ILE A 321 -1.26 19.92 -6.16
N ARG A 322 -0.92 20.67 -7.22
CA ARG A 322 0.12 21.70 -7.18
C ARG A 322 -0.23 22.88 -6.26
N ASN A 323 -1.51 23.27 -6.18
CA ASN A 323 -1.96 24.33 -5.28
C ASN A 323 -1.85 23.91 -3.80
N LEU A 324 -2.22 22.67 -3.44
CA LEU A 324 -2.06 22.14 -2.08
C LEU A 324 -0.59 22.20 -1.61
N LEU A 325 0.34 21.95 -2.53
CA LEU A 325 1.79 22.04 -2.33
C LEU A 325 2.35 23.48 -2.50
N SER A 326 1.52 24.49 -2.77
CA SER A 326 1.98 25.88 -2.86
C SER A 326 2.37 26.47 -1.51
N VAL A 327 3.26 27.47 -1.51
CA VAL A 327 3.67 28.22 -0.30
C VAL A 327 2.48 28.94 0.36
N GLN A 328 1.48 29.31 -0.44
CA GLN A 328 0.31 30.09 -0.02
C GLN A 328 -0.75 29.24 0.70
N THR A 329 -0.87 27.95 0.37
CA THR A 329 -1.75 27.02 1.11
C THR A 329 -1.18 26.73 2.50
N SER A 330 -2.02 26.74 3.54
CA SER A 330 -1.57 26.47 4.92
C SER A 330 -1.17 25.00 5.12
N LEU A 331 -0.44 24.73 6.21
CA LEU A 331 -0.17 23.35 6.60
C LEU A 331 -1.44 22.64 7.12
N ASP A 332 -2.39 23.37 7.70
CA ASP A 332 -3.66 22.82 8.18
C ASP A 332 -4.59 22.38 7.04
N GLU A 333 -4.54 23.07 5.91
CA GLU A 333 -5.21 22.65 4.67
C GLU A 333 -4.54 21.39 4.10
N LEU A 334 -3.20 21.37 4.03
CA LEU A 334 -2.43 20.19 3.62
C LEU A 334 -2.73 18.97 4.51
N PHE A 335 -2.71 19.11 5.85
CA PHE A 335 -2.94 18.01 6.78
C PHE A 335 -4.38 17.46 6.77
N LYS A 336 -5.39 18.26 6.40
CA LYS A 336 -6.76 17.76 6.18
C LYS A 336 -6.82 16.83 4.96
N THR A 337 -6.12 17.23 3.88
CA THR A 337 -6.10 16.49 2.61
C THR A 337 -5.11 15.33 2.59
N ALA A 338 -4.07 15.37 3.43
CA ALA A 338 -3.04 14.34 3.48
C ALA A 338 -3.43 13.10 4.29
N ILE A 339 -2.88 11.96 3.88
CA ILE A 339 -2.71 10.73 4.64
C ILE A 339 -1.20 10.45 4.68
N PHE A 340 -0.71 9.96 5.81
CA PHE A 340 0.68 9.57 6.02
C PHE A 340 0.77 8.06 6.26
N PRO A 341 0.96 7.25 5.21
CA PRO A 341 1.20 5.82 5.36
C PRO A 341 2.52 5.55 6.07
N ILE A 342 2.50 4.71 7.11
CA ILE A 342 3.71 4.15 7.72
C ILE A 342 3.83 2.71 7.23
N GLY A 343 4.72 2.48 6.28
CA GLY A 343 5.05 1.15 5.77
C GLY A 343 6.16 0.51 6.58
N ILE A 344 5.90 -0.65 7.17
CA ILE A 344 6.90 -1.45 7.89
C ILE A 344 6.99 -2.83 7.22
N ALA A 345 8.18 -3.14 6.71
CA ALA A 345 8.54 -4.49 6.29
C ALA A 345 9.55 -5.03 7.32
N SER A 346 9.14 -6.01 8.13
CA SER A 346 9.95 -6.54 9.25
C SER A 346 9.96 -8.06 9.28
N GLU A 347 10.96 -8.66 9.91
CA GLU A 347 10.89 -10.08 10.27
C GLU A 347 9.70 -10.30 11.21
N SER A 348 9.09 -11.48 11.11
CA SER A 348 7.83 -11.84 11.78
C SER A 348 7.93 -13.27 12.27
N VAL A 349 7.70 -13.47 13.57
CA VAL A 349 7.73 -14.80 14.19
C VAL A 349 6.57 -15.63 13.65
N ALA A 350 5.41 -15.01 13.49
CA ALA A 350 4.25 -15.63 12.85
C ALA A 350 4.59 -16.18 11.45
N THR A 351 5.41 -15.45 10.68
CA THR A 351 5.74 -15.81 9.29
C THR A 351 6.82 -16.87 9.18
N SER A 352 7.80 -16.85 10.09
CA SER A 352 8.85 -17.87 10.17
C SER A 352 8.39 -19.19 10.79
N SER A 353 7.24 -19.20 11.46
CA SER A 353 6.64 -20.40 12.08
C SER A 353 5.41 -20.97 11.36
N ALA A 354 4.85 -20.27 10.36
CA ALA A 354 3.67 -20.72 9.62
C ALA A 354 4.02 -21.47 8.33
N ALA A 355 3.16 -22.40 7.93
CA ALA A 355 3.22 -23.13 6.66
C ALA A 355 2.18 -22.64 5.63
N SER A 356 1.18 -21.86 6.05
CA SER A 356 0.07 -21.40 5.21
C SER A 356 -0.59 -20.15 5.81
N ILE A 357 -1.45 -19.48 5.02
CA ILE A 357 -2.34 -18.45 5.56
C ILE A 357 -3.51 -19.15 6.25
N CYS A 358 -3.47 -19.19 7.58
CA CYS A 358 -4.52 -19.72 8.45
C CYS A 358 -4.98 -18.68 9.50
N GLN A 359 -5.99 -19.03 10.30
CA GLN A 359 -6.54 -18.12 11.31
C GLN A 359 -5.53 -17.84 12.43
N GLU A 360 -4.70 -18.82 12.79
CA GLU A 360 -3.64 -18.74 13.79
C GLU A 360 -2.56 -17.75 13.33
N TYR A 361 -2.13 -17.86 12.07
CA TYR A 361 -1.19 -16.94 11.43
C TYR A 361 -1.73 -15.50 11.42
N ALA A 362 -2.98 -15.30 10.97
CA ALA A 362 -3.61 -13.98 10.96
C ALA A 362 -3.77 -13.39 12.38
N SER A 363 -4.02 -14.24 13.38
CA SER A 363 -4.15 -13.83 14.79
C SER A 363 -2.81 -13.47 15.42
N ALA A 364 -1.72 -14.19 15.08
CA ALA A 364 -0.36 -13.87 15.53
C ALA A 364 0.14 -12.55 14.92
N LEU A 365 -0.08 -12.34 13.61
CA LEU A 365 0.23 -11.07 12.93
C LEU A 365 -0.53 -9.88 13.55
N HIS A 366 -1.78 -10.08 13.98
CA HIS A 366 -2.54 -9.02 14.66
C HIS A 366 -1.87 -8.56 15.96
N LEU A 367 -1.21 -9.46 16.71
CA LEU A 367 -0.45 -9.12 17.91
C LEU A 367 0.84 -8.35 17.58
N GLU A 368 1.62 -8.82 16.59
CA GLU A 368 2.82 -8.10 16.11
C GLU A 368 2.47 -6.65 15.70
N VAL A 369 1.36 -6.48 14.98
CA VAL A 369 0.86 -5.17 14.51
C VAL A 369 0.25 -4.33 15.63
N ALA A 370 -0.29 -4.94 16.68
CA ALA A 370 -0.78 -4.21 17.86
C ALA A 370 0.37 -3.51 18.62
N GLU A 371 1.54 -4.13 18.76
CA GLU A 371 2.68 -3.48 19.41
C GLU A 371 3.25 -2.32 18.57
N MET A 372 3.32 -2.47 17.25
CA MET A 372 3.67 -1.36 16.35
C MET A 372 2.65 -0.20 16.41
N SER A 373 1.35 -0.52 16.41
CA SER A 373 0.27 0.47 16.56
C SER A 373 0.36 1.22 17.89
N LYS A 374 0.65 0.54 19.01
CA LYS A 374 0.84 1.17 20.33
C LYS A 374 1.98 2.19 20.33
N VAL A 375 3.13 1.88 19.70
CA VAL A 375 4.25 2.82 19.57
C VAL A 375 3.83 4.07 18.79
N ILE A 376 3.11 3.90 17.67
CA ILE A 376 2.65 5.04 16.87
C ILE A 376 1.58 5.85 17.63
N ALA A 377 0.67 5.21 18.36
CA ALA A 377 -0.30 5.91 19.22
C ALA A 377 0.37 6.75 20.31
N ALA A 378 1.38 6.19 20.99
CA ALA A 378 2.11 6.83 22.09
C ALA A 378 2.92 8.08 21.64
N SER A 379 3.23 8.20 20.34
CA SER A 379 3.97 9.34 19.78
C SER A 379 3.20 10.67 19.76
N GLY A 380 1.86 10.63 19.87
CA GLY A 380 1.02 11.81 19.65
C GLY A 380 0.89 12.26 18.18
N LEU A 381 1.36 11.45 17.21
CA LEU A 381 1.23 11.75 15.77
C LEU A 381 -0.21 11.53 15.23
N PRO A 382 -0.97 10.46 15.56
CA PRO A 382 -2.33 10.26 15.06
C PRO A 382 -3.34 11.37 15.43
N GLN A 383 -3.03 12.17 16.45
CA GLN A 383 -3.80 13.33 16.90
C GLN A 383 -3.49 14.60 16.07
N LYS A 384 -2.38 14.60 15.32
CA LYS A 384 -1.93 15.72 14.48
C LYS A 384 -2.22 15.47 12.99
N VAL A 385 -2.05 14.23 12.55
CA VAL A 385 -2.11 13.84 11.12
C VAL A 385 -2.81 12.49 10.93
N ARG A 386 -3.48 12.33 9.77
CA ARG A 386 -4.17 11.10 9.38
C ARG A 386 -3.13 10.04 9.01
N ILE A 387 -2.96 8.99 9.81
CA ILE A 387 -1.99 7.90 9.57
C ILE A 387 -2.73 6.60 9.21
N VAL A 388 -2.11 5.78 8.36
CA VAL A 388 -2.43 4.35 8.20
C VAL A 388 -1.16 3.52 8.38
N LEU A 389 -1.19 2.52 9.25
CA LEU A 389 -0.10 1.56 9.41
C LEU A 389 -0.25 0.46 8.36
N ILE A 390 0.82 0.16 7.62
CA ILE A 390 0.90 -0.89 6.62
C ILE A 390 2.04 -1.82 7.03
N HIS A 391 1.73 -3.08 7.32
CA HIS A 391 2.73 -4.10 7.64
C HIS A 391 2.84 -5.13 6.52
N LEU A 392 4.07 -5.44 6.12
CA LEU A 392 4.41 -6.63 5.35
C LEU A 392 5.35 -7.51 6.19
N PRO A 393 4.89 -8.67 6.69
CA PRO A 393 5.71 -9.54 7.50
C PRO A 393 6.63 -10.40 6.62
N LEU A 394 7.87 -10.58 7.07
CA LEU A 394 8.96 -11.25 6.36
C LEU A 394 9.35 -12.55 7.07
N GLY A 395 9.62 -13.61 6.30
CA GLY A 395 10.30 -14.80 6.80
C GLY A 395 11.81 -14.57 7.03
N SER A 396 12.44 -13.65 6.28
CA SER A 396 13.68 -12.99 6.68
C SER A 396 13.96 -11.74 5.86
N LYS A 397 14.44 -10.68 6.52
CA LYS A 397 14.94 -9.44 5.92
C LYS A 397 16.14 -9.72 5.03
N GLN A 398 17.12 -10.45 5.54
CA GLN A 398 18.39 -10.66 4.82
C GLN A 398 18.16 -11.47 3.54
N LYS A 399 17.38 -12.56 3.61
CA LYS A 399 17.06 -13.37 2.42
C LYS A 399 16.36 -12.56 1.33
N LEU A 400 15.39 -11.71 1.70
CA LEU A 400 14.72 -10.84 0.71
C LEU A 400 15.68 -9.80 0.12
N ALA A 401 16.58 -9.24 0.93
CA ALA A 401 17.57 -8.28 0.47
C ALA A 401 18.54 -8.89 -0.56
N ASP A 402 19.05 -10.09 -0.29
CA ASP A 402 19.95 -10.81 -1.20
C ASP A 402 19.24 -11.29 -2.47
N ALA A 403 18.02 -11.81 -2.35
CA ALA A 403 17.20 -12.25 -3.48
C ALA A 403 16.82 -11.09 -4.42
N PHE A 404 16.51 -9.92 -3.88
CA PHE A 404 16.23 -8.70 -4.65
C PHE A 404 17.52 -8.15 -5.29
N ASP A 405 18.64 -8.14 -4.57
CA ASP A 405 19.93 -7.68 -5.11
C ASP A 405 20.47 -8.58 -6.23
N ALA A 406 20.27 -9.90 -6.15
CA ALA A 406 20.64 -10.83 -7.22
C ALA A 406 19.91 -10.50 -8.53
N ARG A 407 18.60 -10.19 -8.44
CA ARG A 407 17.77 -9.80 -9.59
C ARG A 407 18.16 -8.44 -10.15
N LEU A 408 18.34 -7.43 -9.28
CA LEU A 408 18.83 -6.12 -9.70
C LEU A 408 20.23 -6.21 -10.34
N LYS A 409 21.15 -7.05 -9.84
CA LYS A 409 22.45 -7.33 -10.48
C LYS A 409 22.28 -7.90 -11.90
N GLY A 410 21.32 -8.81 -12.10
CA GLY A 410 20.98 -9.36 -13.42
C GLY A 410 20.42 -8.33 -14.42
N LEU A 411 20.08 -7.12 -13.97
CA LEU A 411 19.66 -5.99 -14.82
C LEU A 411 20.81 -5.02 -15.15
N LYS A 412 22.05 -5.28 -14.72
CA LYS A 412 23.21 -4.50 -15.17
C LYS A 412 23.66 -4.93 -16.58
N PRO A 413 24.17 -4.00 -17.41
CA PRO A 413 24.86 -4.33 -18.65
C PRO A 413 26.21 -5.03 -18.40
#